data_AF-A0A3D5STB2-F1
#
_entry.id   AF-A0A3D5STB2-F1
#
_cell.length_a   1.000
_cell.length_b   1.000
_cell.length_c   1.000
_cell.angle_alpha   90.00
_cell.angle_beta   90.00
_cell.angle_gamma   90.00
#
_symmetry.space_group_name_H-M   'P 1'
#
loop_
_entity.id
_entity.type
_entity.pdbx_description
1 polymer ?
#
loop_
_entity_poly.entity_id
_entity_poly.type
_entity_poly.pdbx_seq_one_letter_code
_entity_poly.pdbx_strand_id
1 'polypeptide(L)'
;MLVIGAIGAGIEARRQSEALAAALRIQARADRKPQPPDPALERRAAAEIKAARDALRQLNFPWQRTFDAVERTTPREVALLALRPDMARWTVTVTAETGDPDAMLSYWKSLAAAPELRGAHIVHYEIGEQRGRAAVRFQIQADLGDRP
;
A
#
# COMPACT_ATOMS: atom_id res chain seq x y z
N MET A 1 -59.34 -51.96 -36.02
CA MET A 1 -59.41 -50.52 -36.35
C MET A 1 -59.59 -49.76 -35.03
N LEU A 2 -58.53 -49.19 -34.45
CA LEU A 2 -57.93 -47.85 -34.66
C LEU A 2 -58.68 -46.72 -33.92
N VAL A 3 -58.16 -46.34 -32.74
CA VAL A 3 -58.43 -45.07 -32.06
C VAL A 3 -57.10 -44.55 -31.50
N ILE A 4 -56.40 -43.71 -32.26
CA ILE A 4 -55.25 -42.91 -31.79
C ILE A 4 -55.40 -41.53 -32.43
N GLY A 5 -55.36 -40.46 -31.63
CA GLY A 5 -55.11 -39.11 -32.16
C GLY A 5 -55.97 -37.98 -31.60
N ALA A 6 -55.93 -37.74 -30.28
CA ALA A 6 -56.48 -36.48 -29.74
C ALA A 6 -55.69 -35.88 -28.56
N ILE A 7 -54.73 -36.61 -27.97
CA ILE A 7 -53.94 -36.10 -26.82
C ILE A 7 -52.74 -35.23 -27.28
N GLY A 8 -52.25 -35.40 -28.51
CA GLY A 8 -51.07 -34.67 -29.02
C GLY A 8 -51.31 -33.16 -29.20
N ALA A 9 -52.48 -32.78 -29.72
CA ALA A 9 -52.75 -31.38 -30.09
C ALA A 9 -52.72 -30.40 -28.91
N GLY A 10 -53.14 -30.84 -27.72
CA GLY A 10 -53.14 -29.99 -26.52
C GLY A 10 -51.74 -29.76 -25.93
N ILE A 11 -50.82 -30.72 -26.10
CA ILE A 11 -49.43 -30.62 -25.61
C ILE A 11 -48.60 -29.76 -26.56
N GLU A 12 -48.79 -29.90 -27.87
CA GLU A 12 -48.17 -29.04 -28.89
C GLU A 12 -48.54 -27.57 -28.69
N ALA A 13 -49.83 -27.27 -28.48
CA ALA A 13 -50.31 -25.90 -28.30
C ALA A 13 -49.70 -25.22 -27.07
N ARG A 14 -49.55 -25.96 -25.95
CA ARG A 14 -48.89 -25.43 -24.74
C ARG A 14 -47.41 -25.15 -24.98
N ARG A 15 -46.68 -26.07 -25.61
CA ARG A 15 -45.25 -25.88 -25.94
C ARG A 15 -45.02 -24.67 -26.84
N GLN A 16 -45.89 -24.47 -27.84
CA GLN A 16 -45.81 -23.30 -28.72
C GLN A 16 -46.07 -21.99 -27.95
N SER A 17 -47.07 -21.97 -27.05
CA SER A 17 -47.33 -20.80 -26.22
C SER A 17 -46.17 -20.47 -25.26
N GLU A 18 -45.53 -21.49 -24.69
CA GLU A 18 -44.40 -21.35 -23.78
C GLU A 18 -43.15 -20.85 -24.52
N ALA A 19 -42.90 -21.37 -25.72
CA ALA A 19 -41.79 -20.93 -26.57
C ALA A 19 -41.94 -19.47 -27.01
N LEU A 20 -43.15 -19.05 -27.40
CA LEU A 20 -43.42 -17.66 -27.74
C LEU A 20 -43.24 -16.74 -26.53
N ALA A 21 -43.77 -17.14 -25.37
CA ALA A 21 -43.59 -16.40 -24.14
C ALA A 21 -42.11 -16.32 -23.71
N ALA A 22 -41.33 -17.38 -23.92
CA ALA A 22 -39.89 -17.39 -23.68
C ALA A 22 -39.14 -16.45 -24.65
N ALA A 23 -39.48 -16.48 -25.93
CA ALA A 23 -38.89 -15.60 -26.95
C ALA A 23 -39.17 -14.12 -26.65
N LEU A 24 -40.41 -13.78 -26.26
CA LEU A 24 -40.79 -12.42 -25.86
C LEU A 24 -40.02 -11.96 -24.62
N ARG A 25 -39.77 -12.85 -23.65
CA ARG A 25 -38.95 -12.53 -22.47
C ARG A 25 -37.49 -12.28 -22.82
N ILE A 26 -36.93 -13.03 -23.77
CA ILE A 26 -35.55 -12.84 -24.25
C ILE A 26 -35.44 -11.50 -24.99
N GLN A 27 -36.39 -11.18 -25.88
CA GLN A 27 -36.45 -9.88 -26.57
C GLN A 27 -36.61 -8.73 -25.58
N ALA A 28 -37.54 -8.81 -24.62
CA ALA A 28 -37.72 -7.77 -23.61
C ALA A 28 -36.47 -7.54 -22.74
N ARG A 29 -35.64 -8.57 -22.52
CA ARG A 29 -34.34 -8.43 -21.85
C ARG A 29 -33.29 -7.80 -22.75
N ALA A 30 -33.28 -8.12 -24.04
CA ALA A 30 -32.37 -7.55 -25.04
C ALA A 30 -32.69 -6.07 -25.34
N ASP A 31 -33.98 -5.71 -25.36
CA ASP A 31 -34.47 -4.35 -25.59
C ASP A 31 -34.35 -3.46 -24.34
N ARG A 32 -34.03 -4.06 -23.18
CA ARG A 32 -33.76 -3.31 -21.97
C ARG A 32 -32.46 -2.54 -22.15
N LYS A 33 -32.57 -1.24 -22.42
CA LYS A 33 -31.42 -0.34 -22.45
C LYS A 33 -30.61 -0.50 -21.16
N PRO A 34 -29.28 -0.66 -21.24
CA PRO A 34 -28.45 -0.69 -20.06
C PRO A 34 -28.67 0.62 -19.29
N GLN A 35 -29.00 0.48 -18.01
CA GLN A 35 -29.12 1.62 -17.12
C GLN A 35 -27.72 2.25 -17.00
N PRO A 36 -27.56 3.55 -17.24
CA PRO A 36 -26.29 4.21 -16.99
C PRO A 36 -25.91 4.03 -15.51
N PRO A 37 -24.61 3.88 -15.18
CA PRO A 37 -24.16 3.77 -13.80
C PRO A 37 -24.68 4.92 -12.96
N ASP A 38 -25.05 4.65 -11.70
CA ASP A 38 -25.42 5.70 -10.76
C ASP A 38 -24.17 6.54 -10.41
N PRO A 39 -24.11 7.84 -10.78
CA PRO A 39 -22.95 8.68 -10.52
C PRO A 39 -22.67 8.87 -9.02
N ALA A 40 -23.67 8.68 -8.15
CA ALA A 40 -23.46 8.70 -6.71
C ALA A 40 -22.74 7.44 -6.23
N LEU A 41 -23.09 6.27 -6.78
CA LEU A 41 -22.42 5.00 -6.49
C LEU A 41 -20.96 5.02 -6.96
N GLU A 42 -20.71 5.50 -8.18
CA GLU A 42 -19.34 5.61 -8.72
C GLU A 42 -18.45 6.51 -7.87
N ARG A 43 -18.97 7.68 -7.45
CA ARG A 43 -18.22 8.59 -6.57
C ARG A 43 -17.88 7.97 -5.22
N ARG A 44 -18.83 7.22 -4.62
CA ARG A 44 -18.59 6.51 -3.36
C ARG A 44 -17.53 5.41 -3.53
N ALA A 45 -17.64 4.59 -4.56
CA ALA A 45 -16.66 3.55 -4.85
C ALA A 45 -15.26 4.13 -5.10
N ALA A 46 -15.15 5.24 -5.84
CA ALA A 46 -13.88 5.93 -6.06
C ALA A 46 -13.26 6.45 -4.74
N ALA A 47 -14.08 7.00 -3.85
CA ALA A 47 -13.64 7.45 -2.54
C ALA A 47 -13.14 6.29 -1.66
N GLU A 48 -13.85 5.16 -1.65
CA GLU A 48 -13.44 3.94 -0.93
C GLU A 48 -12.13 3.36 -1.47
N ILE A 49 -11.98 3.26 -2.80
CA ILE A 49 -10.73 2.81 -3.43
C ILE A 49 -9.58 3.74 -3.07
N LYS A 50 -9.80 5.05 -3.09
CA LYS A 50 -8.78 6.02 -2.69
C LYS A 50 -8.39 5.82 -1.21
N ALA A 51 -9.37 5.70 -0.31
CA ALA A 51 -9.11 5.48 1.11
C ALA A 51 -8.32 4.18 1.35
N ALA A 52 -8.67 3.09 0.66
CA ALA A 52 -7.96 1.83 0.73
C ALA A 52 -6.51 1.95 0.22
N ARG A 53 -6.29 2.65 -0.92
CA ARG A 53 -4.94 2.92 -1.42
C ARG A 53 -4.13 3.76 -0.45
N ASP A 54 -4.74 4.77 0.17
CA ASP A 54 -4.07 5.64 1.14
C ASP A 54 -3.64 4.84 2.38
N ALA A 55 -4.51 3.96 2.89
CA ALA A 55 -4.19 3.06 3.99
C ALA A 55 -3.07 2.06 3.62
N LEU A 56 -3.13 1.45 2.43
CA LEU A 56 -2.08 0.55 1.95
C LEU A 56 -0.73 1.24 1.81
N ARG A 57 -0.69 2.49 1.35
CA ARG A 57 0.56 3.27 1.27
C ARG A 57 1.16 3.50 2.66
N GLN A 58 0.33 3.78 3.66
CA GLN A 58 0.82 3.94 5.04
C GLN A 58 1.39 2.63 5.58
N LEU A 59 0.74 1.48 5.31
CA LEU A 59 1.20 0.18 5.78
C LEU A 59 2.46 -0.34 5.08
N ASN A 60 2.68 0.04 3.81
CA ASN A 60 3.76 -0.46 2.97
C ASN A 60 5.11 0.24 3.20
N PHE A 61 5.42 0.68 4.42
CA PHE A 61 6.75 1.19 4.71
C PHE A 61 7.80 0.11 4.41
N PRO A 62 8.84 0.38 3.60
CA PRO A 62 9.73 -0.66 3.08
C PRO A 62 10.81 -1.02 4.11
N TRP A 63 10.35 -1.59 5.24
CA TRP A 63 11.17 -1.87 6.41
C TRP A 63 12.47 -2.59 6.10
N GLN A 64 12.41 -3.69 5.34
CA GLN A 64 13.61 -4.46 4.99
C GLN A 64 14.66 -3.60 4.31
N ARG A 65 14.28 -2.90 3.23
CA ARG A 65 15.20 -2.01 2.50
C ARG A 65 15.77 -0.92 3.41
N THR A 66 14.95 -0.33 4.28
CA THR A 66 15.41 0.72 5.20
C THR A 66 16.40 0.18 6.24
N PHE A 67 16.11 -0.97 6.83
CA PHE A 67 17.01 -1.63 7.78
C PHE A 67 18.34 -2.01 7.09
N ASP A 68 18.28 -2.64 5.92
CA ASP A 68 19.48 -3.04 5.17
C ASP A 68 20.37 -1.84 4.83
N ALA A 69 19.78 -0.71 4.43
CA ALA A 69 20.52 0.51 4.13
C ALA A 69 21.21 1.06 5.39
N VAL A 70 20.49 1.14 6.51
CA VAL A 70 21.02 1.66 7.78
C VAL A 70 22.11 0.74 8.34
N GLU A 71 21.88 -0.58 8.42
CA GLU A 71 22.86 -1.54 8.91
C GLU A 71 24.14 -1.53 8.07
N ARG A 72 24.02 -1.53 6.74
CA ARG A 72 25.17 -1.48 5.83
C ARG A 72 26.02 -0.21 6.01
N THR A 73 25.39 0.92 6.33
CA THR A 73 26.10 2.18 6.56
C THR A 73 26.64 2.34 7.98
N THR A 74 26.24 1.49 8.92
CA THR A 74 26.61 1.62 10.34
C THR A 74 27.98 1.00 10.59
N PRO A 75 29.01 1.81 10.91
CA PRO A 75 30.32 1.29 11.27
C PRO A 75 30.31 0.72 12.70
N ARG A 76 31.34 -0.07 13.07
CA ARG A 76 31.41 -0.75 14.37
C ARG A 76 31.46 0.21 15.56
N GLU A 77 31.98 1.41 15.34
CA GLU A 77 32.16 2.47 16.34
C GLU A 77 30.85 3.18 16.68
N VAL A 78 29.79 2.98 15.88
CA VAL A 78 28.47 3.60 16.05
C VAL A 78 27.48 2.55 16.54
N ALA A 79 26.88 2.79 17.71
CA ALA A 79 25.80 1.99 18.25
C ALA A 79 24.45 2.54 17.79
N LEU A 80 23.70 1.77 17.00
CA LEU A 80 22.30 2.10 16.69
C LEU A 80 21.42 1.85 17.92
N LEU A 81 20.65 2.86 18.30
CA LEU A 81 19.76 2.79 19.46
C LEU A 81 18.28 2.68 19.05
N ALA A 82 17.88 3.38 18.00
CA ALA A 82 16.53 3.32 17.48
C ALA A 82 16.46 3.65 15.99
N LEU A 83 15.50 3.02 15.30
CA LEU A 83 15.10 3.37 13.95
C LEU A 83 13.60 3.63 13.96
N ARG A 84 13.20 4.87 13.68
CA ARG A 84 11.81 5.33 13.77
C ARG A 84 11.31 5.86 12.43
N PRO A 85 10.36 5.19 11.77
CA PRO A 85 9.73 5.75 10.58
C PRO A 85 8.64 6.76 10.96
N ASP A 86 8.43 7.73 10.08
CA ASP A 86 7.22 8.53 10.01
C ASP A 86 6.52 8.21 8.68
N MET A 87 5.50 7.35 8.75
CA MET A 87 4.73 6.91 7.57
C MET A 87 3.95 8.04 6.90
N ALA A 88 3.60 9.11 7.64
CA ALA A 88 2.88 10.25 7.08
C ALA A 88 3.82 11.16 6.28
N ARG A 89 5.07 11.33 6.75
CA ARG A 89 6.09 12.15 6.08
C ARG A 89 6.96 11.37 5.11
N TRP A 90 6.89 10.04 5.15
CA TRP A 90 7.78 9.13 4.42
C TRP A 90 9.26 9.35 4.77
N THR A 91 9.52 9.55 6.06
CA THR A 91 10.87 9.79 6.58
C THR A 91 11.26 8.72 7.57
N VAL A 92 12.55 8.66 7.86
CA VAL A 92 13.11 7.81 8.91
C VAL A 92 14.05 8.64 9.78
N THR A 93 13.94 8.43 11.09
CA THR A 93 14.87 8.97 12.09
C THR A 93 15.70 7.83 12.67
N VAL A 94 17.01 7.96 12.56
CA VAL A 94 18.01 7.08 13.16
C VAL A 94 18.51 7.74 14.43
N THR A 95 18.39 7.07 15.56
CA THR A 95 19.05 7.46 16.82
C THR A 95 20.25 6.56 17.03
N ALA A 96 21.41 7.15 17.24
CA ALA A 96 22.66 6.43 17.41
C ALA A 96 23.56 7.09 18.46
N GLU A 97 24.58 6.37 18.88
CA GLU A 97 25.57 6.80 19.86
C GLU A 97 26.97 6.40 19.42
N THR A 98 27.96 7.24 19.70
CA THR A 98 29.38 7.00 19.41
C THR A 98 30.25 7.56 20.54
N GLY A 99 31.43 7.00 20.74
CA GLY A 99 32.45 7.60 21.62
C GLY A 99 33.24 8.76 20.99
N ASP A 100 33.06 8.97 19.67
CA ASP A 100 33.84 9.93 18.88
C ASP A 100 32.92 10.79 17.99
N PRO A 101 32.90 12.13 18.15
CA PRO A 101 32.18 13.05 17.26
C PRO A 101 32.53 12.91 15.78
N ASP A 102 33.76 12.54 15.42
CA ASP A 102 34.16 12.39 14.02
C ASP A 102 33.50 11.15 13.38
N ALA A 103 33.26 10.11 14.17
CA ALA A 103 32.50 8.94 13.74
C ALA A 103 31.01 9.29 13.50
N MET A 104 30.42 10.21 14.27
CA MET A 104 29.07 10.74 13.99
C MET A 104 29.01 11.41 12.60
N LEU A 105 29.97 12.30 12.31
CA LEU A 105 30.00 13.00 11.02
C LEU A 105 30.26 12.05 9.84
N SER A 106 31.15 11.07 10.03
CA SER A 106 31.44 10.03 9.05
C SER A 106 30.20 9.17 8.77
N TYR A 107 29.45 8.82 9.80
CA TYR A 107 28.22 8.06 9.67
C TYR A 107 27.12 8.86 8.98
N TRP A 108 26.93 10.14 9.32
CA TRP A 108 26.01 11.03 8.62
C TRP A 108 26.32 11.11 7.11
N LYS A 109 27.59 11.27 6.73
CA LYS A 109 28.01 11.27 5.32
C LYS A 109 27.68 9.94 4.62
N SER A 110 27.88 8.83 5.31
CA SER A 110 27.58 7.48 4.77
C SER A 110 26.08 7.28 4.54
N LEU A 111 25.24 7.71 5.48
CA LEU A 111 23.79 7.72 5.32
C LEU A 111 23.33 8.66 4.20
N ALA A 112 23.95 9.84 4.09
CA ALA A 112 23.63 10.81 3.03
C ALA A 112 23.99 10.30 1.62
N ALA A 113 24.95 9.37 1.52
CA ALA A 113 25.35 8.75 0.27
C ALA A 113 24.56 7.46 -0.05
N ALA A 114 23.75 6.96 0.87
CA ALA A 114 22.96 5.74 0.65
C ALA A 114 21.84 6.01 -0.37
N PRO A 115 21.71 5.21 -1.44
CA PRO A 115 20.73 5.46 -2.51
C PRO A 115 19.27 5.36 -2.05
N GLU A 116 19.02 4.64 -0.95
CA GLU A 116 17.70 4.46 -0.36
C GLU A 116 17.24 5.68 0.46
N LEU A 117 18.16 6.59 0.80
CA LEU A 117 17.90 7.73 1.66
C LEU A 117 18.19 9.04 0.92
N ARG A 118 17.45 10.09 1.23
CA ARG A 118 17.62 11.42 0.63
C ARG A 118 17.61 12.49 1.69
N GLY A 119 18.43 13.53 1.48
CA GLY A 119 18.44 14.70 2.35
C GLY A 119 18.76 14.39 3.82
N ALA A 120 19.60 13.38 4.08
CA ALA A 120 19.97 13.03 5.44
C ALA A 120 20.62 14.22 6.16
N HIS A 121 20.12 14.56 7.35
CA HIS A 121 20.62 15.68 8.16
C HIS A 121 20.53 15.36 9.65
N ILE A 122 21.46 15.92 10.43
CA ILE A 122 21.46 15.79 11.88
C ILE A 122 20.38 16.72 12.44
N VAL A 123 19.45 16.17 13.23
CA VAL A 123 18.35 16.94 13.86
C VAL A 123 18.59 17.21 15.34
N HIS A 124 19.40 16.38 15.99
CA HIS A 124 19.75 16.54 17.39
C HIS A 124 21.11 15.88 17.68
N TYR A 125 21.89 16.48 18.57
CA TYR A 125 23.05 15.84 19.18
C TYR A 125 23.19 16.32 20.63
N GLU A 126 23.66 15.42 21.48
CA GLU A 126 24.00 15.68 22.88
C GLU A 126 25.33 15.00 23.20
N ILE A 127 26.15 15.66 24.01
CA ILE A 127 27.41 15.11 24.53
C ILE A 127 27.18 14.81 26.00
N GLY A 128 27.46 13.58 26.40
CA GLY A 128 27.33 13.13 27.78
C GLY A 128 28.38 12.11 28.15
N GLU A 129 28.14 11.40 29.25
CA GLU A 129 28.94 10.27 29.68
C GLU A 129 28.10 9.00 29.68
N GLN A 130 28.62 7.95 29.04
CA GLN A 130 28.02 6.62 29.05
C GLN A 130 29.06 5.64 29.57
N ARG A 131 28.78 4.97 30.70
CA ARG A 131 29.71 4.03 31.37
C ARG A 131 31.11 4.62 31.62
N GLY A 132 31.18 5.90 32.01
CA GLY A 132 32.43 6.59 32.33
C GLY A 132 33.29 6.93 31.12
N ARG A 133 32.71 6.99 29.91
CA ARG A 133 33.36 7.51 28.71
C ARG A 133 32.50 8.59 28.09
N ALA A 134 33.15 9.61 27.53
CA ALA A 134 32.47 10.59 26.70
C ALA A 134 31.72 9.88 25.57
N ALA A 135 30.45 10.22 25.41
CA ALA A 135 29.58 9.65 24.40
C ALA A 135 28.77 10.78 23.75
N VAL A 136 28.65 10.71 22.43
CA VAL A 136 27.81 11.57 21.63
C VAL A 136 26.60 10.76 21.20
N ARG A 137 25.42 11.15 21.69
CA ARG A 137 24.16 10.63 21.18
C ARG A 137 23.58 11.60 20.18
N PHE A 138 23.10 11.09 19.06
CA PHE A 138 22.65 11.93 17.97
C PHE A 138 21.49 11.30 17.21
N GLN A 139 20.77 12.16 16.50
CA GLN A 139 19.64 11.78 15.66
C GLN A 139 19.84 12.31 14.25
N ILE A 140 19.67 11.44 13.27
CA ILE A 140 19.73 11.77 11.84
C ILE A 140 18.35 11.49 11.26
N GLN A 141 17.80 12.45 10.54
CA GLN A 141 16.57 12.27 9.77
C GLN A 141 16.88 12.27 8.28
N ALA A 142 16.24 11.37 7.55
CA ALA A 142 16.30 11.31 6.09
C ALA A 142 14.91 11.02 5.52
N ASP A 143 14.68 11.49 4.29
CA ASP A 143 13.54 11.06 3.49
C ASP A 143 13.87 9.69 2.90
N LEU A 144 12.88 8.81 2.79
CA LEU A 144 13.05 7.61 1.99
C LEU A 144 13.05 7.99 0.49
N GLY A 145 13.96 7.37 -0.27
CA GLY A 145 13.91 7.35 -1.72
C GLY A 145 12.62 6.71 -2.24
N ASP A 146 12.42 6.76 -3.57
CA ASP A 146 11.27 6.24 -4.31
C ASP A 146 9.95 6.27 -3.53
N ARG A 147 9.28 7.43 -3.56
CA ARG A 147 7.88 7.49 -3.18
C ARG A 147 7.08 6.66 -4.19
N PRO A 148 6.24 5.70 -3.74
CA PRO A 148 5.36 4.94 -4.62
C PRO A 148 4.29 5.83 -5.28
#